data_AF-A0A7R9Z788-F1
#
_entry.id   AF-A0A7R9Z788-F1
#
_cell.length_a   1.000
_cell.length_b   1.000
_cell.length_c   1.000
_cell.angle_alpha   90.00
_cell.angle_beta   90.00
_cell.angle_gamma   90.00
#
_symmetry.space_group_name_H-M   'P 1'
#
loop_
_entity.id
_entity.type
_entity.pdbx_description
1 polymer ?
#
loop_
_entity_poly.entity_id
_entity_poly.type
_entity_poly.pdbx_seq_one_letter_code
_entity_poly.pdbx_strand_id
1 'polypeptide(L)'
;ALAKSGAVVCVLAVSGDASVRGCPGGGGGAPEPSRWPPVLDVKLRVDVRYVEQAYMTTPVQARALRWLTPLPGGGGGGGDARKLPEFVHYLAEKGRAGVVKLDGHSGAPPRTLYLVPPSAQVCSNLGAEWPIPSHLHAEGCAPVLVVVVPTPMGK
;
A
#
# COMPACT_ATOMS: atom_id res chain seq x y z
N ALA A 1 1.50 7.96 -9.36
CA ALA A 1 2.91 8.11 -8.97
C ALA A 1 3.06 8.04 -7.45
N LEU A 2 4.19 7.59 -6.93
CA LEU A 2 4.56 7.71 -5.51
C LEU A 2 5.33 9.02 -5.31
N ALA A 3 4.98 9.79 -4.30
CA ALA A 3 5.73 10.96 -3.89
C ALA A 3 6.02 10.94 -2.38
N LYS A 4 7.10 11.59 -2.00
CA LYS A 4 7.46 11.85 -0.61
C LYS A 4 7.50 13.36 -0.40
N SER A 5 6.50 13.90 0.28
CA SER A 5 6.38 15.34 0.57
C SER A 5 6.49 16.20 -0.70
N GLY A 6 5.81 15.78 -1.78
CA GLY A 6 5.80 16.47 -3.07
C GLY A 6 6.90 16.08 -4.05
N ALA A 7 7.96 15.39 -3.62
CA ALA A 7 8.99 14.88 -4.52
C ALA A 7 8.61 13.50 -5.09
N VAL A 8 8.50 13.39 -6.42
CA VAL A 8 8.20 12.12 -7.09
C VAL A 8 9.34 11.12 -6.87
N VAL A 9 8.98 9.96 -6.33
CA VAL A 9 9.90 8.83 -6.09
C VAL A 9 9.95 7.96 -7.34
N CYS A 10 8.79 7.41 -7.73
CA CYS A 10 8.63 6.50 -8.86
C CYS A 10 7.17 6.44 -9.33
N VAL A 11 6.92 5.74 -10.44
CA VAL A 11 5.57 5.40 -10.89
C VAL A 11 5.27 3.97 -10.46
N LEU A 12 4.08 3.78 -9.85
CA LEU A 12 3.63 2.49 -9.34
C LEU A 12 2.42 2.01 -10.13
N ALA A 13 2.31 0.69 -10.31
CA ALA A 13 1.12 0.01 -10.76
C ALA A 13 0.59 -0.91 -9.65
N VAL A 14 -0.73 -1.16 -9.67
CA VAL A 14 -1.37 -2.13 -8.78
C VAL A 14 -1.15 -3.52 -9.37
N SER A 15 -0.44 -4.38 -8.64
CA SER A 15 -0.11 -5.73 -9.10
C SER A 15 -1.20 -6.76 -8.80
N GLY A 16 -2.09 -6.49 -7.83
CA GLY A 16 -3.21 -7.38 -7.49
C GLY A 16 -3.65 -7.30 -6.03
N ASP A 17 -4.59 -8.18 -5.66
CA ASP A 17 -4.97 -8.42 -4.26
C ASP A 17 -3.84 -9.17 -3.54
N ALA A 18 -3.50 -8.73 -2.34
CA ALA A 18 -2.43 -9.31 -1.55
C ALA A 18 -2.92 -10.37 -0.54
N SER A 19 -4.23 -10.50 -0.32
CA SER A 19 -4.81 -11.39 0.70
C SER A 19 -4.76 -12.87 0.27
N VAL A 20 -4.13 -13.73 1.09
CA VAL A 20 -3.98 -15.20 0.84
C VAL A 20 -5.29 -15.95 1.04
N ARG A 21 -6.12 -15.49 1.97
CA ARG A 21 -7.43 -16.09 2.17
C ARG A 21 -8.37 -15.49 1.14
N GLY A 22 -8.71 -16.32 0.15
CA GLY A 22 -9.97 -16.22 -0.59
C GLY A 22 -11.14 -16.30 0.39
N CYS A 23 -11.42 -15.20 1.07
CA CYS A 23 -12.76 -14.92 1.56
C CYS A 23 -13.54 -14.33 0.38
N PRO A 24 -14.37 -15.12 -0.33
CA PRO A 24 -15.37 -14.59 -1.25
C PRO A 24 -16.45 -13.89 -0.41
N GLY A 25 -16.15 -12.69 0.07
CA GLY A 25 -16.98 -11.95 1.02
C GLY A 25 -17.22 -10.49 0.65
N GLY A 26 -16.73 -10.03 -0.50
CA GLY A 26 -17.13 -8.77 -1.11
C GLY A 26 -17.97 -9.06 -2.33
N GLY A 27 -19.29 -9.21 -2.16
CA GLY A 27 -20.20 -9.42 -3.29
C GLY A 27 -20.04 -8.32 -4.34
N GLY A 28 -19.67 -8.69 -5.57
CA GLY A 28 -19.80 -7.88 -6.80
C GLY A 28 -19.28 -6.43 -6.79
N GLY A 29 -18.53 -6.03 -5.76
CA GLY A 29 -18.07 -4.65 -5.58
C GLY A 29 -16.73 -4.42 -6.27
N ALA A 30 -16.52 -3.18 -6.74
CA ALA A 30 -15.24 -2.77 -7.29
C ALA A 30 -14.09 -3.03 -6.28
N PRO A 31 -12.90 -3.44 -6.75
CA PRO A 31 -11.78 -3.73 -5.86
C PRO A 31 -11.40 -2.46 -5.07
N GLU A 32 -11.49 -2.52 -3.73
CA GLU A 32 -11.11 -1.41 -2.86
C GLU A 32 -9.58 -1.14 -2.97
N PRO A 33 -9.12 0.12 -3.02
CA PRO A 33 -9.93 1.32 -3.17
C PRO A 33 -10.45 1.43 -4.60
N SER A 34 -11.73 1.73 -4.75
CA SER A 34 -12.38 1.91 -6.06
C SER A 34 -11.75 3.03 -6.90
N ARG A 35 -11.04 3.96 -6.25
CA ARG A 35 -10.30 5.05 -6.89
C ARG A 35 -8.95 5.26 -6.22
N TRP A 36 -7.89 5.27 -7.02
CA TRP A 36 -6.55 5.65 -6.59
C TRP A 36 -6.31 7.14 -6.87
N PRO A 37 -5.62 7.87 -5.97
CA PRO A 37 -5.20 9.22 -6.27
C PRO A 37 -4.11 9.20 -7.37
N PRO A 38 -4.00 10.24 -8.20
CA PRO A 38 -2.96 10.32 -9.23
C PRO A 38 -1.55 10.30 -8.62
N VAL A 39 -1.41 10.82 -7.40
CA VAL A 39 -0.17 10.82 -6.63
C VAL A 39 -0.43 10.31 -5.21
N LEU A 40 0.28 9.26 -4.83
CA LEU A 40 0.39 8.76 -3.47
C LEU A 40 1.47 9.57 -2.74
N ASP A 41 1.11 10.75 -2.24
CA ASP A 41 2.07 11.62 -1.55
C ASP A 41 2.16 11.31 -0.05
N VAL A 42 3.24 10.64 0.34
CA VAL A 42 3.51 10.29 1.73
C VAL A 42 4.03 11.51 2.48
N LYS A 43 3.15 12.14 3.26
CA LYS A 43 3.48 13.28 4.13
C LYS A 43 3.63 12.90 5.60
N LEU A 44 2.96 11.84 6.03
CA LEU A 44 2.91 11.38 7.41
C LEU A 44 3.40 9.94 7.52
N ARG A 45 3.81 9.57 8.73
CA ARG A 45 4.29 8.23 9.08
C ARG A 45 3.69 7.78 10.39
N VAL A 46 3.33 6.51 10.48
CA VAL A 46 2.79 5.87 11.70
C VAL A 46 3.55 4.58 12.00
N ASP A 47 3.43 4.07 13.22
CA ASP A 47 4.02 2.78 13.58
C ASP A 47 3.41 1.63 12.77
N VAL A 48 4.22 0.67 12.30
CA VAL A 48 3.70 -0.48 11.55
C VAL A 48 2.71 -1.30 12.38
N ARG A 49 2.95 -1.45 13.70
CA ARG A 49 2.05 -2.19 14.60
C ARG A 49 0.67 -1.54 14.71
N TYR A 50 0.62 -0.21 14.62
CA TYR A 50 -0.65 0.52 14.57
C TYR A 50 -1.43 0.16 13.31
N VAL A 51 -0.76 0.04 12.16
CA VAL A 51 -1.39 -0.34 10.90
C VAL A 51 -1.92 -1.78 10.95
N GLU A 52 -1.14 -2.72 11.49
CA GLU A 52 -1.57 -4.10 11.70
C GLU A 52 -2.82 -4.17 12.58
N GLN A 53 -2.82 -3.47 13.71
CA GLN A 53 -3.97 -3.42 14.61
C GLN A 53 -5.19 -2.76 13.97
N ALA A 54 -5.01 -1.65 13.25
CA ALA A 54 -6.08 -0.97 12.54
C ALA A 54 -6.69 -1.87 11.47
N TYR A 55 -5.85 -2.60 10.71
CA TYR A 55 -6.33 -3.56 9.73
C TYR A 55 -7.11 -4.70 10.39
N MET A 56 -6.56 -5.32 11.44
CA MET A 56 -7.18 -6.45 12.15
C MET A 56 -8.53 -6.10 12.77
N THR A 57 -8.68 -4.90 13.31
CA THR A 57 -9.93 -4.42 13.93
C THR A 57 -10.93 -3.85 12.94
N THR A 58 -10.50 -3.50 11.71
CA THR A 58 -11.39 -3.08 10.64
C THR A 58 -12.16 -4.29 10.09
N PRO A 59 -13.48 -4.16 9.82
CA PRO A 59 -14.24 -5.23 9.18
C PRO A 59 -13.67 -5.64 7.82
N VAL A 60 -13.72 -6.93 7.47
CA VAL A 60 -13.14 -7.48 6.24
C VAL A 60 -13.67 -6.77 4.98
N GLN A 61 -14.96 -6.44 4.95
CA GLN A 61 -15.62 -5.75 3.85
C GLN A 61 -15.22 -4.27 3.70
N ALA A 62 -14.56 -3.69 4.70
CA ALA A 62 -14.16 -2.29 4.73
C ALA A 62 -12.63 -2.11 4.64
N ARG A 63 -11.88 -3.22 4.59
CA ARG A 63 -10.42 -3.22 4.47
C ARG A 63 -9.96 -3.93 3.21
N ALA A 64 -8.79 -3.56 2.72
CA ALA A 64 -8.16 -4.25 1.61
C ALA A 64 -6.63 -4.25 1.74
N LEU A 65 -6.01 -5.24 1.10
CA LEU A 65 -4.56 -5.33 0.93
C LEU A 65 -4.23 -5.37 -0.55
N ARG A 66 -3.25 -4.57 -0.97
CA ARG A 66 -2.85 -4.44 -2.36
C ARG A 66 -1.34 -4.43 -2.48
N TRP A 67 -0.83 -5.12 -3.49
CA TRP A 67 0.57 -5.01 -3.89
C TRP A 67 0.74 -3.89 -4.90
N LEU A 68 1.71 -3.00 -4.67
CA LEU A 68 2.16 -2.04 -5.68
C LEU A 68 3.57 -2.40 -6.14
N THR A 69 3.78 -2.36 -7.45
CA THR A 69 5.08 -2.61 -8.09
C THR A 69 5.52 -1.37 -8.85
N PRO A 70 6.84 -1.09 -8.93
CA PRO A 70 7.33 -0.06 -9.84
C PRO A 70 7.01 -0.44 -11.29
N LEU A 71 6.64 0.54 -12.11
CA LEU A 71 6.59 0.34 -13.55
C LEU A 71 8.01 0.40 -14.13
N PRO A 72 8.46 -0.63 -14.87
CA PRO A 72 9.74 -0.60 -15.57
C PRO A 72 9.68 0.42 -16.71
N GLY A 73 10.67 1.32 -16.76
CA GLY A 73 10.79 2.31 -17.84
C GLY A 73 9.80 3.47 -17.74
N GLY A 74 9.96 4.36 -16.76
CA GLY A 74 9.20 5.61 -16.62
C GLY A 74 9.25 6.48 -17.87
N GLY A 75 8.41 6.17 -18.86
CA GLY A 75 8.19 6.96 -20.06
C GLY A 75 7.52 8.26 -19.67
N GLY A 76 8.32 9.33 -19.64
CA GLY A 76 7.84 10.70 -19.45
C GLY A 76 7.69 11.12 -17.99
N GLY A 77 8.79 11.58 -17.39
CA GLY A 77 8.71 12.51 -16.25
C GLY A 77 8.91 11.91 -14.85
N GLY A 78 10.17 11.65 -14.49
CA GLY A 78 10.67 12.11 -13.19
C GLY A 78 10.71 11.15 -12.00
N GLY A 79 10.69 9.83 -12.18
CA GLY A 79 10.86 8.89 -11.07
C GLY A 79 11.73 7.70 -11.45
N ASP A 80 12.69 7.36 -10.59
CA ASP A 80 13.59 6.20 -10.78
C ASP A 80 13.00 5.02 -10.01
N ALA A 81 12.71 3.92 -10.70
CA ALA A 81 12.17 2.70 -10.08
C ALA A 81 13.07 2.19 -8.94
N ARG A 82 14.38 2.49 -8.98
CA ARG A 82 15.36 2.16 -7.93
C ARG A 82 15.12 2.89 -6.61
N LYS A 83 14.41 4.01 -6.61
CA LYS A 83 14.10 4.79 -5.40
C LYS A 83 12.99 4.17 -4.56
N LEU A 84 12.18 3.25 -5.11
CA LEU A 84 11.18 2.55 -4.30
C LEU A 84 11.83 1.66 -3.24
N PRO A 85 12.77 0.75 -3.59
CA PRO A 85 13.52 -0.02 -2.60
C PRO A 85 14.15 0.84 -1.49
N GLU A 86 14.79 1.96 -1.83
CA GLU A 86 15.39 2.89 -0.85
C GLU A 86 14.33 3.47 0.08
N PHE A 87 13.18 3.89 -0.47
CA PHE A 87 12.08 4.43 0.31
C PHE A 87 11.45 3.39 1.23
N VAL A 88 11.27 2.16 0.75
CA VAL A 88 10.74 1.03 1.52
C VAL A 88 11.71 0.65 2.64
N HIS A 89 13.02 0.58 2.34
CA HIS A 89 14.06 0.33 3.33
C HIS A 89 14.06 1.39 4.44
N TYR A 90 13.96 2.67 4.06
CA TYR A 90 13.84 3.77 5.00
C TYR A 90 12.64 3.62 5.95
N LEU A 91 11.49 3.18 5.44
CA LEU A 91 10.32 2.91 6.27
C LEU A 91 10.55 1.72 7.20
N ALA A 92 11.16 0.64 6.70
CA ALA A 92 11.48 -0.56 7.45
C ALA A 92 12.43 -0.28 8.63
N GLU A 93 13.54 0.42 8.39
CA GLU A 93 14.51 0.79 9.43
C GLU A 93 13.90 1.63 10.55
N LYS A 94 12.89 2.43 10.22
CA LYS A 94 12.20 3.27 11.21
C LYS A 94 11.04 2.55 11.89
N GLY A 95 10.69 1.33 11.47
CA GLY A 95 9.50 0.62 11.93
C GLY A 95 8.22 1.39 11.62
N ARG A 96 8.19 2.13 10.50
CA ARG A 96 7.08 3.02 10.14
C ARG A 96 6.41 2.61 8.84
N ALA A 97 5.13 2.93 8.73
CA ALA A 97 4.39 2.94 7.47
C ALA A 97 4.17 4.39 7.01
N GLY A 98 4.20 4.62 5.71
CA GLY A 98 3.77 5.89 5.11
C GLY A 98 2.25 6.04 5.14
N VAL A 99 1.73 7.25 5.30
CA VAL A 99 0.29 7.52 5.34
C VAL A 99 -0.10 8.40 4.16
N VAL A 100 -1.14 7.99 3.45
CA VAL A 100 -1.84 8.79 2.44
C VAL A 100 -3.32 8.80 2.78
N LYS A 101 -3.93 9.98 2.87
CA LYS A 101 -5.37 10.12 3.12
C LYS A 101 -6.09 10.26 1.79
N LEU A 102 -7.20 9.55 1.64
CA LEU A 102 -8.14 9.71 0.54
C LEU A 102 -9.40 10.36 1.10
N ASP A 103 -9.73 11.52 0.55
CA ASP A 103 -11.00 12.17 0.85
C ASP A 103 -12.16 11.30 0.35
N GLY A 104 -13.28 11.37 1.07
CA GLY A 104 -14.51 10.74 0.61
C GLY A 104 -14.96 11.34 -0.72
N HIS A 105 -15.50 10.52 -1.61
CA HIS A 105 -16.14 10.97 -2.83
C HIS A 105 -17.54 10.39 -2.94
N SER A 106 -18.34 10.86 -3.91
CA SER A 106 -19.70 10.34 -4.12
C SER A 106 -19.67 8.82 -4.23
N GLY A 107 -20.27 8.14 -3.24
CA GLY A 107 -20.33 6.68 -3.14
C GLY A 107 -19.25 5.96 -2.31
N ALA A 108 -18.21 6.65 -1.81
CA ALA A 108 -17.17 6.03 -0.98
C ALA A 108 -16.77 6.91 0.23
N PRO A 109 -16.81 6.39 1.47
CA PRO A 109 -16.33 7.13 2.64
C PRO A 109 -14.82 7.38 2.57
N PRO A 110 -14.27 8.33 3.34
CA PRO A 110 -12.83 8.58 3.38
C PRO A 110 -12.04 7.33 3.78
N ARG A 111 -10.84 7.19 3.22
CA ARG A 111 -9.93 6.06 3.44
C ARG A 111 -8.55 6.53 3.82
N THR A 112 -7.86 5.72 4.60
CA THR A 112 -6.44 5.88 4.85
C THR A 112 -5.71 4.73 4.17
N LEU A 113 -4.75 5.08 3.31
CA LEU A 113 -3.79 4.14 2.73
C LEU A 113 -2.52 4.18 3.57
N TYR A 114 -2.04 3.00 3.95
CA TYR A 114 -0.74 2.84 4.58
C TYR A 114 0.21 2.13 3.63
N LEU A 115 1.34 2.76 3.33
CA LEU A 115 2.44 2.13 2.60
C LEU A 115 3.32 1.42 3.63
N VAL A 116 3.19 0.10 3.69
CA VAL A 116 3.82 -0.73 4.69
C VAL A 116 5.04 -1.42 4.05
N PRO A 117 6.24 -1.29 4.66
CA PRO A 117 7.39 -2.06 4.23
C PRO A 117 7.10 -3.56 4.43
N PRO A 118 7.19 -4.39 3.38
CA PRO A 118 6.85 -5.79 3.51
C PRO A 118 7.92 -6.52 4.34
N SER A 119 7.49 -7.31 5.31
CA SER A 119 8.31 -8.33 5.98
C SER A 119 7.50 -9.62 6.15
N ALA A 120 8.17 -10.77 6.31
CA ALA A 120 7.48 -12.05 6.49
C ALA A 120 6.50 -12.00 7.68
N GLN A 121 6.90 -11.31 8.76
CA GLN A 121 6.06 -11.10 9.94
C GLN A 121 4.85 -10.22 9.64
N VAL A 122 5.05 -9.08 8.96
CA VAL A 122 3.96 -8.17 8.59
C VAL A 122 2.96 -8.87 7.67
N CYS A 123 3.44 -9.61 6.66
CA CYS A 123 2.57 -10.36 5.76
C CYS A 123 1.79 -11.45 6.52
N SER A 124 2.43 -12.18 7.43
CA SER A 124 1.76 -13.17 8.28
C SER A 124 0.66 -12.52 9.14
N ASN A 125 0.95 -11.38 9.78
CA ASN A 125 0.01 -10.66 10.62
C ASN A 125 -1.20 -10.13 9.82
N LEU A 126 -0.96 -9.66 8.59
CA LEU A 126 -2.00 -9.11 7.72
C LEU A 126 -2.75 -10.20 6.93
N GLY A 127 -2.27 -11.44 6.93
CA GLY A 127 -2.79 -12.51 6.08
C GLY A 127 -2.46 -12.30 4.59
N ALA A 128 -1.37 -11.59 4.30
CA ALA A 128 -0.86 -11.36 2.96
C ALA A 128 0.13 -12.44 2.52
N GLU A 129 0.23 -12.67 1.20
CA GLU A 129 1.22 -13.61 0.67
C GLU A 129 2.60 -12.98 0.76
N TRP A 130 3.56 -13.66 1.38
CA TRP A 130 4.94 -13.19 1.35
C TRP A 130 5.49 -13.36 -0.07
N PRO A 131 5.83 -12.28 -0.80
CA PRO A 131 6.35 -12.42 -2.15
C PRO A 131 7.66 -13.23 -2.11
N ILE A 132 7.68 -14.35 -2.83
CA ILE A 132 8.82 -15.26 -2.85
C ILE A 132 10.04 -14.52 -3.45
N PRO A 133 11.25 -14.64 -2.87
CA PRO A 133 12.45 -13.92 -3.31
C PRO A 133 12.79 -14.08 -4.80
N SER A 134 12.35 -15.15 -5.45
CA SER A 134 12.54 -15.38 -6.89
C SER A 134 11.85 -14.32 -7.77
N HIS A 135 10.72 -13.74 -7.33
CA HIS A 135 10.06 -12.61 -8.02
C HIS A 135 10.69 -11.26 -7.69
N LEU A 136 11.33 -11.12 -6.53
CA LEU A 136 12.08 -9.92 -6.14
C LEU A 136 13.40 -9.77 -6.91
N HIS A 137 14.05 -10.90 -7.24
CA HIS A 137 15.35 -10.93 -7.92
C HIS A 137 15.27 -10.92 -9.45
N ALA A 138 14.18 -11.39 -10.05
CA ALA A 138 14.08 -11.48 -11.52
C ALA A 138 14.07 -10.12 -12.22
N GLU A 139 13.61 -9.05 -11.55
CA GLU A 139 13.40 -7.72 -12.17
C GLU A 139 13.90 -6.54 -11.29
N GLY A 140 14.61 -6.80 -10.18
CA GLY A 140 15.13 -5.75 -9.28
C GLY A 140 14.05 -4.85 -8.64
N CYS A 141 12.78 -5.20 -8.76
CA CYS A 141 11.63 -4.41 -8.35
C CYS A 141 11.03 -5.01 -7.08
N ALA A 142 11.38 -4.46 -5.92
CA ALA A 142 10.73 -4.84 -4.66
C ALA A 142 9.32 -4.23 -4.61
N PRO A 143 8.26 -5.04 -4.45
CA PRO A 143 6.91 -4.51 -4.28
C PRO A 143 6.76 -3.84 -2.91
N VAL A 144 5.77 -2.96 -2.78
CA VAL A 144 5.34 -2.39 -1.50
C VAL A 144 3.91 -2.81 -1.19
N LEU A 145 3.65 -3.13 0.08
CA LEU A 145 2.33 -3.51 0.54
C LEU A 145 1.53 -2.26 0.88
N VAL A 146 0.29 -2.17 0.39
CA VAL A 146 -0.65 -1.11 0.74
C VAL A 146 -1.81 -1.69 1.52
N VAL A 147 -2.03 -1.12 2.71
CA VAL A 147 -3.16 -1.43 3.57
C VAL A 147 -4.18 -0.31 3.44
N VAL A 148 -5.42 -0.68 3.14
CA VAL A 148 -6.54 0.26 3.01
C VAL A 148 -7.52 0.01 4.13
N VAL A 149 -7.85 1.06 4.89
CA VAL A 149 -8.87 1.03 5.94
C VAL A 149 -9.70 2.33 5.92
N PRO A 150 -10.91 2.34 6.51
CA PRO A 150 -11.67 3.57 6.72
C PRO A 150 -10.88 4.56 7.54
N THR A 151 -10.93 5.84 7.17
CA THR A 151 -10.37 6.89 8.03
C THR A 151 -11.20 6.94 9.32
N PRO A 152 -10.59 6.83 10.51
CA PRO A 152 -11.33 6.96 11.76
C PRO A 152 -11.95 8.36 11.78
N MET A 153 -13.28 8.43 11.86
CA MET A 153 -13.96 9.68 12.13
C MET A 153 -13.50 10.12 13.53
N GLY A 154 -12.74 11.22 13.60
CA GLY A 154 -12.39 11.82 14.89
C GLY A 154 -13.67 12.12 15.65
N LYS A 155 -13.69 11.77 16.94
CA LYS A 155 -14.72 12.23 17.87
C LYS A 155 -14.68 13.75 17.98
#